data_AF-A0A1I8EVL7-F1
#
_entry.id   AF-A0A1I8EVL7-F1
#
_cell.length_a   1.000
_cell.length_b   1.000
_cell.length_c   1.000
_cell.angle_alpha   90.00
_cell.angle_beta   90.00
_cell.angle_gamma   90.00
#
_symmetry.space_group_name_H-M   'P 1'
#
loop_
_entity.id
_entity.type
_entity.pdbx_description
1 polymer ?
#
loop_
_entity_poly.entity_id
_entity_poly.type
_entity_poly.pdbx_seq_one_letter_code
_entity_poly.pdbx_strand_id
1 'polypeptide(L)'
;MGLYAEWPLIEFFPLNSVQSSLSIFSKKTSDDMAKLLLHEIGENLNGRICLKIDTEEQLSWVLQVVSYALTLSHSTSKEHEALCVAVRTYCTWLDAISNGIVAHLPGPMRRNPGNYICILLDSLRTLFNNDSETAVTATQQAHEMENVLRTIVQSLLNYDGKHKDIIWPAVLKFLLNATDLLLSGQTCVDDVTFLMAPKVTKTLLDVFLCAARLEQIPSPTYWKTLSVLSKRWRHQINIRIALIFFLLLVNLHNSNEEI
;
A
#
# COMPACT_ATOMS: atom_id res chain seq x y z
N MET A 1 20.12 -7.53 27.50
CA MET A 1 18.80 -7.75 26.88
C MET A 1 18.54 -6.53 26.00
N GLY A 2 18.22 -6.70 24.71
CA GLY A 2 18.13 -5.55 23.80
C GLY A 2 16.95 -4.64 24.12
N LEU A 3 17.14 -3.32 24.01
CA LEU A 3 16.18 -2.24 24.32
C LEU A 3 14.75 -2.44 23.74
N TYR A 4 14.61 -3.27 22.71
CA TYR A 4 13.32 -3.53 22.05
C TYR A 4 12.63 -4.82 22.47
N ALA A 5 13.19 -5.58 23.42
CA ALA A 5 12.68 -6.91 23.79
C ALA A 5 11.23 -6.86 24.33
N GLU A 6 10.84 -5.76 24.96
CA GLU A 6 9.54 -5.61 25.65
C GLU A 6 8.44 -5.00 24.77
N TRP A 7 8.78 -4.31 23.68
CA TRP A 7 7.78 -3.65 22.83
C TRP A 7 6.95 -4.65 22.01
N PRO A 8 5.63 -4.46 21.83
CA PRO A 8 4.83 -5.36 21.00
C PRO A 8 5.24 -5.26 19.52
N LEU A 9 4.86 -6.26 18.71
CA LEU A 9 4.96 -6.21 17.25
C LEU A 9 3.73 -5.52 16.66
N ILE A 10 3.86 -4.91 15.49
CA ILE A 10 2.71 -4.35 14.76
C ILE A 10 1.86 -5.50 14.25
N GLU A 11 0.56 -5.45 14.56
CA GLU A 11 -0.41 -6.38 14.01
C GLU A 11 -0.83 -5.97 12.59
N PHE A 12 -0.74 -6.94 11.67
CA PHE A 12 -1.23 -6.82 10.31
C PHE A 12 -2.58 -7.53 10.20
N PHE A 13 -3.63 -6.79 9.88
CA PHE A 13 -4.94 -7.37 9.66
C PHE A 13 -4.96 -8.20 8.37
N PRO A 14 -5.69 -9.32 8.31
CA PRO A 14 -5.81 -10.09 7.08
C PRO A 14 -6.52 -9.28 5.98
N LEU A 15 -6.13 -9.50 4.71
CA LEU A 15 -6.63 -8.76 3.54
C LEU A 15 -8.15 -8.91 3.29
N ASN A 16 -8.80 -9.89 3.93
CA ASN A 16 -10.19 -10.29 3.64
C ASN A 16 -11.21 -9.83 4.70
N SER A 17 -10.93 -8.80 5.50
CA SER A 17 -11.85 -8.43 6.60
C SER A 17 -13.15 -7.76 6.12
N VAL A 18 -13.20 -7.20 4.90
CA VAL A 18 -14.39 -6.52 4.37
C VAL A 18 -14.86 -7.19 3.09
N GLN A 19 -15.95 -7.96 3.22
CA GLN A 19 -16.59 -8.62 2.08
C GLN A 19 -17.32 -7.57 1.23
N SER A 20 -16.91 -7.38 -0.03
CA SER A 20 -17.55 -6.43 -0.95
C SER A 20 -19.03 -6.82 -1.17
N SER A 21 -19.93 -5.84 -1.27
CA SER A 21 -21.33 -6.09 -1.66
C SER A 21 -21.46 -6.83 -3.00
N LEU A 22 -20.44 -6.70 -3.87
CA LEU A 22 -20.38 -7.43 -5.14
C LEU A 22 -20.26 -8.94 -4.93
N SER A 23 -19.77 -9.42 -3.79
CA SER A 23 -19.67 -10.86 -3.50
C SER A 23 -21.01 -11.57 -3.32
N ILE A 24 -22.11 -10.82 -3.19
CA ILE A 24 -23.47 -11.36 -3.09
C ILE A 24 -23.94 -11.92 -4.45
N PHE A 25 -23.38 -11.40 -5.55
CA PHE A 25 -23.75 -11.81 -6.90
C PHE A 25 -22.84 -12.92 -7.43
N SER A 26 -23.22 -13.51 -8.57
CA SER A 26 -22.36 -14.48 -9.25
C SER A 26 -21.05 -13.83 -9.68
N LYS A 27 -19.93 -14.57 -9.62
CA LYS A 27 -18.59 -14.06 -10.00
C LYS A 27 -18.60 -13.31 -11.33
N LYS A 28 -19.24 -13.88 -12.36
CA LYS A 28 -19.38 -13.25 -13.68
C LYS A 28 -20.09 -11.89 -13.61
N THR A 29 -21.22 -11.82 -12.91
CA THR A 29 -21.99 -10.58 -12.72
C THR A 29 -21.16 -9.53 -11.99
N SER A 30 -20.49 -9.92 -10.92
CA SER A 30 -19.65 -9.04 -10.10
C SER A 30 -18.48 -8.47 -10.90
N ASP A 31 -17.82 -9.31 -11.71
CA ASP A 31 -16.71 -8.90 -12.57
C ASP A 31 -17.18 -7.93 -13.67
N ASP A 32 -18.32 -8.21 -14.31
CA ASP A 32 -18.89 -7.35 -15.34
C ASP A 32 -19.35 -6.00 -14.76
N MET A 33 -20.00 -6.01 -13.59
CA MET A 33 -20.40 -4.79 -12.87
C MET A 33 -19.18 -3.96 -12.47
N ALA A 34 -18.15 -4.58 -11.88
CA ALA A 34 -16.93 -3.90 -11.50
C ALA A 34 -16.29 -3.21 -12.72
N LYS A 35 -16.18 -3.90 -13.87
CA LYS A 35 -15.61 -3.32 -15.10
C LYS A 35 -16.39 -2.08 -15.58
N LEU A 36 -17.72 -2.15 -15.62
CA LEU A 36 -18.56 -1.02 -16.05
C LEU A 36 -18.43 0.18 -15.11
N LEU A 37 -18.47 -0.06 -13.80
CA LEU A 37 -18.36 1.00 -12.79
C LEU A 37 -16.97 1.61 -12.76
N LEU A 38 -15.91 0.79 -12.89
CA LEU A 38 -14.54 1.27 -12.98
C LEU A 38 -14.33 2.11 -14.24
N HIS A 39 -14.96 1.79 -15.37
CA HIS A 39 -14.93 2.63 -16.55
C HIS A 39 -15.51 4.03 -16.27
N GLU A 40 -16.66 4.13 -15.60
CA GLU A 40 -17.25 5.43 -15.23
C GLU A 40 -16.37 6.22 -14.24
N ILE A 41 -15.78 5.54 -13.25
CA ILE A 41 -14.80 6.15 -12.33
C ILE A 41 -13.57 6.63 -13.11
N GLY A 42 -13.10 5.85 -14.07
CA GLY A 42 -12.00 6.22 -14.95
C GLY A 42 -12.28 7.50 -15.75
N GLU A 43 -13.48 7.60 -16.33
CA GLU A 43 -13.94 8.80 -17.04
C GLU A 43 -14.13 10.00 -16.11
N ASN A 44 -14.48 9.76 -14.84
CA ASN A 44 -14.52 10.82 -13.84
C ASN A 44 -13.13 11.39 -13.52
N LEU A 45 -12.13 10.53 -13.35
CA LEU A 45 -10.74 10.95 -13.13
C LEU A 45 -10.16 11.68 -14.35
N ASN A 46 -10.59 11.30 -15.55
CA ASN A 46 -10.21 11.97 -16.81
C ASN A 46 -10.94 13.32 -17.00
N GLY A 47 -11.83 13.73 -16.08
CA GLY A 47 -12.60 14.97 -16.18
C GLY A 47 -13.74 14.94 -17.22
N ARG A 48 -14.06 13.77 -17.78
CA ARG A 48 -15.11 13.61 -18.80
C ARG A 48 -16.49 13.45 -18.19
N ILE A 49 -16.57 12.93 -16.96
CA ILE A 49 -17.80 12.79 -16.17
C ILE A 49 -17.60 13.42 -14.78
N CYS A 50 -18.67 13.93 -14.16
CA CYS A 50 -18.63 14.44 -12.78
C CYS A 50 -19.48 13.55 -11.86
N LEU A 51 -18.84 12.56 -11.23
CA LEU A 51 -19.46 11.76 -10.17
C LEU A 51 -19.52 12.60 -8.89
N LYS A 52 -20.72 12.77 -8.35
CA LYS A 52 -20.96 13.48 -7.07
C LYS A 52 -21.02 12.46 -5.93
N ILE A 53 -19.89 12.26 -5.26
CA ILE A 53 -19.76 11.39 -4.09
C ILE A 53 -19.70 12.29 -2.85
N ASP A 54 -20.87 12.54 -2.24
CA ASP A 54 -21.00 13.50 -1.14
C ASP A 54 -21.31 12.84 0.21
N THR A 55 -21.84 11.61 0.20
CA THR A 55 -22.21 10.86 1.40
C THR A 55 -21.23 9.74 1.73
N GLU A 56 -21.17 9.37 3.02
CA GLU A 56 -20.35 8.25 3.52
C GLU A 56 -20.74 6.92 2.85
N GLU A 57 -22.04 6.70 2.65
CA GLU A 57 -22.58 5.48 2.05
C GLU A 57 -22.17 5.34 0.58
N GLN A 58 -22.29 6.43 -0.19
CA GLN A 58 -21.84 6.46 -1.58
C GLN A 58 -20.35 6.17 -1.69
N LEU A 59 -19.53 6.81 -0.84
CA LEU A 59 -18.10 6.59 -0.87
C LEU A 59 -17.74 5.16 -0.45
N SER A 60 -18.37 4.64 0.61
CA SER A 60 -18.16 3.26 1.06
C SER A 60 -18.45 2.26 -0.05
N TRP A 61 -19.54 2.46 -0.79
CA TRP A 61 -19.88 1.60 -1.92
C TRP A 61 -18.85 1.68 -3.05
N VAL A 62 -18.41 2.89 -3.41
CA VAL A 62 -17.36 3.08 -4.43
C VAL A 62 -16.05 2.41 -3.99
N LEU A 63 -15.64 2.58 -2.73
CA LEU A 63 -14.46 1.90 -2.18
C LEU A 63 -14.57 0.37 -2.26
N GLN A 64 -15.75 -0.19 -1.99
CA GLN A 64 -15.97 -1.64 -2.13
C GLN A 64 -15.84 -2.13 -3.58
N VAL A 65 -16.31 -1.34 -4.54
CA VAL A 65 -16.20 -1.65 -5.98
C VAL A 65 -14.74 -1.55 -6.44
N VAL A 66 -14.04 -0.48 -6.06
CA VAL A 66 -12.63 -0.28 -6.40
C VAL A 66 -11.74 -1.34 -5.75
N SER A 67 -11.96 -1.67 -4.47
CA SER A 67 -11.22 -2.75 -3.80
C SER A 67 -11.52 -4.13 -4.38
N TYR A 68 -12.74 -4.41 -4.82
CA TYR A 68 -13.06 -5.66 -5.53
C TYR A 68 -12.28 -5.77 -6.85
N ALA A 69 -12.15 -4.67 -7.59
CA ALA A 69 -11.38 -4.65 -8.83
C ALA A 69 -9.88 -4.99 -8.63
N LEU A 70 -9.31 -4.71 -7.44
CA LEU A 70 -7.95 -5.12 -7.07
C LEU A 70 -7.80 -6.64 -6.87
N THR A 71 -8.91 -7.37 -6.68
CA THR A 71 -8.91 -8.82 -6.45
C THR A 71 -9.27 -9.65 -7.68
N LEU A 72 -9.49 -9.00 -8.83
CA LEU A 72 -9.84 -9.71 -10.08
C LEU A 72 -8.71 -10.64 -10.52
N SER A 73 -9.03 -11.75 -11.18
CA SER A 73 -8.02 -12.73 -11.65
C SER A 73 -7.11 -12.22 -12.77
N HIS A 74 -7.39 -11.02 -13.30
CA HIS A 74 -6.61 -10.30 -14.31
C HIS A 74 -6.27 -11.12 -15.57
N SER A 75 -7.08 -12.13 -15.86
CA SER A 75 -6.90 -13.10 -16.94
C SER A 75 -7.24 -12.53 -18.31
N THR A 76 -8.03 -11.47 -18.32
CA THR A 76 -8.45 -10.78 -19.55
C THR A 76 -7.92 -9.35 -19.57
N SER A 77 -7.66 -8.82 -20.77
CA SER A 77 -7.23 -7.43 -20.96
C SER A 77 -8.16 -6.42 -20.26
N LYS A 78 -9.46 -6.72 -20.18
CA LYS A 78 -10.45 -5.87 -19.50
C LYS A 78 -10.35 -5.93 -17.97
N GLU A 79 -9.96 -7.07 -17.40
CA GLU A 79 -9.71 -7.19 -15.95
C GLU A 79 -8.43 -6.45 -15.54
N HIS A 80 -7.42 -6.50 -16.40
CA HIS A 80 -6.20 -5.72 -16.19
C HIS A 80 -6.48 -4.21 -16.29
N GLU A 81 -7.25 -3.77 -17.27
CA GLU A 81 -7.67 -2.36 -17.36
C GLU A 81 -8.44 -1.90 -16.10
N ALA A 82 -9.37 -2.72 -15.60
CA ALA A 82 -10.09 -2.43 -14.37
C ALA A 82 -9.16 -2.31 -13.16
N LEU A 83 -8.14 -3.18 -13.06
CA LEU A 83 -7.08 -3.07 -12.03
C LEU A 83 -6.32 -1.76 -12.15
N CYS A 84 -5.84 -1.40 -13.34
CA CYS A 84 -5.09 -0.16 -13.57
C CYS A 84 -5.92 1.07 -13.18
N VAL A 85 -7.22 1.08 -13.52
CA VAL A 85 -8.12 2.17 -13.11
C VAL A 85 -8.32 2.19 -11.59
N ALA A 86 -8.43 1.03 -10.95
CA ALA A 86 -8.57 0.95 -9.49
C ALA A 86 -7.32 1.49 -8.76
N VAL A 87 -6.14 1.03 -9.18
CA VAL A 87 -4.85 1.52 -8.67
C VAL A 87 -4.72 3.03 -8.88
N ARG A 88 -5.03 3.51 -10.09
CA ARG A 88 -5.02 4.94 -10.43
C ARG A 88 -5.98 5.73 -9.54
N THR A 89 -7.17 5.23 -9.29
CA THR A 89 -8.18 5.88 -8.44
C THR A 89 -7.64 6.13 -7.03
N TYR A 90 -7.09 5.10 -6.39
CA TYR A 90 -6.52 5.21 -5.05
C TYR A 90 -5.28 6.09 -5.00
N CYS A 91 -4.38 5.97 -5.98
CA CYS A 91 -3.21 6.82 -6.11
C CYS A 91 -3.60 8.30 -6.28
N THR A 92 -4.56 8.61 -7.16
CA THR A 92 -5.05 9.98 -7.37
C THR A 92 -5.68 10.55 -6.11
N TRP A 93 -6.48 9.78 -5.38
CA TRP A 93 -7.08 10.26 -4.14
C TRP A 93 -6.07 10.44 -3.00
N LEU A 94 -5.08 9.54 -2.87
CA LEU A 94 -3.98 9.71 -1.90
C LEU A 94 -3.17 10.97 -2.19
N ASP A 95 -2.83 11.20 -3.46
CA ASP A 95 -2.09 12.37 -3.90
C ASP A 95 -2.91 13.66 -3.71
N ALA A 96 -4.21 13.62 -4.04
CA ALA A 96 -5.14 14.72 -3.82
C ALA A 96 -5.26 15.12 -2.34
N ILE A 97 -5.38 14.13 -1.44
CA ILE A 97 -5.38 14.36 0.00
C ILE A 97 -4.05 14.99 0.45
N SER A 98 -2.94 14.56 -0.17
CA SER A 98 -1.61 14.94 0.30
C SER A 98 -1.16 16.32 -0.18
N ASN A 99 -1.47 16.66 -1.43
CA ASN A 99 -1.12 17.92 -2.07
C ASN A 99 -2.22 18.99 -1.89
N GLY A 100 -3.34 18.66 -1.26
CA GLY A 100 -4.48 19.57 -1.11
C GLY A 100 -5.21 19.88 -2.42
N ILE A 101 -4.99 19.09 -3.47
CA ILE A 101 -5.66 19.24 -4.77
C ILE A 101 -7.05 18.60 -4.65
N VAL A 102 -8.08 19.43 -4.59
CA VAL A 102 -9.46 18.98 -4.29
C VAL A 102 -10.22 18.47 -5.52
N ALA A 103 -9.67 18.63 -6.73
CA ALA A 103 -10.32 18.17 -7.95
C ALA A 103 -10.59 16.66 -7.87
N HIS A 104 -11.85 16.25 -8.05
CA HIS A 104 -12.31 14.85 -7.98
C HIS A 104 -12.23 14.16 -6.60
N LEU A 105 -11.93 14.89 -5.52
CA LEU A 105 -11.91 14.32 -4.17
C LEU A 105 -13.33 14.25 -3.56
N PRO A 106 -13.81 13.05 -3.18
CA PRO A 106 -15.11 12.87 -2.53
C PRO A 106 -15.32 13.73 -1.28
N GLY A 107 -16.56 14.18 -1.06
CA GLY A 107 -16.95 15.03 0.08
C GLY A 107 -16.58 14.45 1.45
N PRO A 108 -16.78 13.14 1.71
CA PRO A 108 -16.36 12.53 2.98
C PRO A 108 -14.84 12.56 3.19
N MET A 109 -14.05 12.32 2.13
CA MET A 109 -12.57 12.31 2.21
C MET A 109 -11.99 13.68 2.54
N ARG A 110 -12.63 14.75 2.07
CA ARG A 110 -12.29 16.13 2.48
C ARG A 110 -12.54 16.38 3.96
N ARG A 111 -13.61 15.79 4.52
CA ARG A 111 -14.01 16.01 5.92
C ARG A 111 -13.11 15.26 6.90
N ASN A 112 -12.67 14.05 6.55
CA ASN A 112 -11.83 13.23 7.42
C ASN A 112 -10.68 12.53 6.66
N PRO A 113 -9.70 13.28 6.13
CA PRO A 113 -8.66 12.74 5.27
C PRO A 113 -7.83 11.64 5.94
N GLY A 114 -7.50 11.78 7.22
CA GLY A 114 -6.65 10.83 7.95
C GLY A 114 -7.23 9.41 7.98
N ASN A 115 -8.54 9.26 8.18
CA ASN A 115 -9.18 7.94 8.19
C ASN A 115 -9.12 7.26 6.82
N TYR A 116 -9.34 8.01 5.73
CA TYR A 116 -9.32 7.42 4.40
C TYR A 116 -7.92 7.10 3.92
N ILE A 117 -6.88 7.83 4.34
CA ILE A 117 -5.49 7.44 4.01
C ILE A 117 -5.23 5.99 4.46
N CYS A 118 -5.63 5.63 5.68
CA CYS A 118 -5.51 4.27 6.19
C CYS A 118 -6.30 3.26 5.34
N ILE A 119 -7.54 3.59 4.95
CA ILE A 119 -8.42 2.72 4.14
C ILE A 119 -7.83 2.49 2.74
N LEU A 120 -7.33 3.55 2.10
CA LEU A 120 -6.75 3.48 0.76
C LEU A 120 -5.46 2.66 0.77
N LEU A 121 -4.58 2.90 1.75
CA LEU A 121 -3.33 2.14 1.90
C LEU A 121 -3.61 0.67 2.19
N ASP A 122 -4.57 0.36 3.07
CA ASP A 122 -4.92 -1.03 3.36
C ASP A 122 -5.50 -1.75 2.13
N SER A 123 -6.30 -1.04 1.32
CA SER A 123 -6.82 -1.59 0.07
C SER A 123 -5.72 -1.82 -0.97
N LEU A 124 -4.79 -0.89 -1.13
CA LEU A 124 -3.65 -1.03 -2.06
C LEU A 124 -2.69 -2.16 -1.69
N ARG A 125 -2.71 -2.61 -0.44
CA ARG A 125 -1.88 -3.72 0.03
C ARG A 125 -2.23 -5.04 -0.66
N THR A 126 -3.47 -5.22 -1.12
CA THR A 126 -3.91 -6.43 -1.84
C THR A 126 -3.05 -6.70 -3.07
N LEU A 127 -2.58 -5.65 -3.73
CA LEU A 127 -1.71 -5.73 -4.90
C LEU A 127 -0.39 -6.46 -4.59
N PHE A 128 0.08 -6.40 -3.34
CA PHE A 128 1.34 -6.99 -2.88
C PHE A 128 1.21 -8.44 -2.41
N ASN A 129 0.02 -9.03 -2.51
CA ASN A 129 -0.18 -10.43 -2.22
C ASN A 129 0.21 -11.29 -3.43
N ASN A 130 1.21 -12.16 -3.27
CA ASN A 130 1.69 -13.07 -4.31
C ASN A 130 0.94 -14.41 -4.31
N ASP A 131 -0.39 -14.37 -4.35
CA ASP A 131 -1.13 -15.59 -4.68
C ASP A 131 -0.97 -15.86 -6.17
N SER A 132 -0.20 -16.92 -6.47
CA SER A 132 0.33 -17.34 -7.77
C SER A 132 -0.70 -17.66 -8.86
N GLU A 133 -1.98 -17.32 -8.66
CA GLU A 133 -3.08 -17.61 -9.58
C GLU A 133 -3.42 -16.45 -10.52
N THR A 134 -2.76 -15.29 -10.39
CA THR A 134 -3.01 -14.15 -11.29
C THR A 134 -2.32 -14.37 -12.63
N ALA A 135 -3.10 -14.44 -13.71
CA ALA A 135 -2.63 -14.66 -15.07
C ALA A 135 -1.97 -13.40 -15.72
N VAL A 136 -1.59 -12.41 -14.91
CA VAL A 136 -0.88 -11.18 -15.34
C VAL A 136 0.59 -11.52 -15.59
N THR A 137 1.21 -10.85 -16.56
CA THR A 137 2.68 -10.90 -16.63
C THR A 137 3.27 -10.26 -15.37
N ALA A 138 4.23 -10.92 -14.72
CA ALA A 138 4.93 -10.40 -13.54
C ALA A 138 5.41 -8.94 -13.72
N THR A 139 5.73 -8.55 -14.95
CA THR A 139 6.12 -7.19 -15.35
C THR A 139 5.03 -6.15 -15.23
N GLN A 140 3.78 -6.47 -15.58
CA GLN A 140 2.64 -5.57 -15.47
C GLN A 140 2.25 -5.34 -14.01
N GLN A 141 2.21 -6.42 -13.21
CA GLN A 141 1.97 -6.30 -11.77
C GLN A 141 3.07 -5.50 -11.07
N ALA A 142 4.34 -5.76 -11.43
CA ALA A 142 5.47 -4.99 -10.92
C ALA A 142 5.36 -3.49 -11.26
N HIS A 143 4.88 -3.16 -12.46
CA HIS A 143 4.65 -1.77 -12.85
C HIS A 143 3.63 -1.07 -11.96
N GLU A 144 2.49 -1.72 -11.70
CA GLU A 144 1.46 -1.16 -10.82
C GLU A 144 1.95 -1.02 -9.37
N MET A 145 2.66 -2.03 -8.85
CA MET A 145 3.26 -1.95 -7.51
C MET A 145 4.26 -0.81 -7.40
N GLU A 146 5.11 -0.62 -8.41
CA GLU A 146 6.07 0.48 -8.45
C GLU A 146 5.39 1.84 -8.52
N ASN A 147 4.31 1.96 -9.31
CA ASN A 147 3.49 3.17 -9.37
C ASN A 147 2.88 3.50 -8.00
N VAL A 148 2.37 2.50 -7.28
CA VAL A 148 1.85 2.65 -5.91
C VAL A 148 2.94 3.12 -4.96
N LEU A 149 4.10 2.45 -4.92
CA LEU A 149 5.22 2.83 -4.05
C LEU A 149 5.67 4.27 -4.32
N ARG A 150 5.84 4.64 -5.60
CA ARG A 150 6.24 5.99 -6.01
C ARG A 150 5.22 7.03 -5.54
N THR A 151 3.93 6.78 -5.77
CA THR A 151 2.86 7.72 -5.40
C THR A 151 2.80 7.91 -3.89
N ILE A 152 2.91 6.84 -3.10
CA ILE A 152 2.89 6.91 -1.63
C ILE A 152 4.09 7.69 -1.11
N VAL A 153 5.29 7.44 -1.63
CA VAL A 153 6.49 8.19 -1.22
C VAL A 153 6.38 9.67 -1.58
N GLN A 154 5.91 9.99 -2.79
CA GLN A 154 5.71 11.38 -3.22
C GLN A 154 4.66 12.08 -2.35
N SER A 155 3.52 11.42 -2.13
CA SER A 155 2.45 11.90 -1.26
C SER A 155 2.95 12.17 0.16
N LEU A 156 3.73 11.25 0.73
CA LEU A 156 4.31 11.39 2.06
C LEU A 156 5.28 12.57 2.15
N LEU A 157 6.18 12.72 1.17
CA LEU A 157 7.21 13.76 1.17
C LEU A 157 6.63 15.16 0.92
N ASN A 158 5.58 15.25 0.11
CA ASN A 158 4.91 16.52 -0.20
C ASN A 158 3.89 16.92 0.88
N TYR A 159 3.61 16.04 1.84
CA TYR A 159 2.62 16.31 2.87
C TYR A 159 3.12 17.37 3.87
N ASP A 160 2.63 18.59 3.70
CA ASP A 160 2.84 19.72 4.63
C ASP A 160 1.88 19.66 5.83
N GLY A 161 0.71 19.04 5.64
CA GLY A 161 -0.48 19.28 6.46
C GLY A 161 -0.47 18.79 7.92
N LYS A 162 -1.59 19.04 8.60
CA LYS A 162 -1.79 18.80 10.04
C LYS A 162 -1.84 17.33 10.45
N HIS A 163 -1.92 16.37 9.53
CA HIS A 163 -2.10 14.94 9.83
C HIS A 163 -0.82 14.11 9.69
N LYS A 164 0.37 14.71 9.86
CA LYS A 164 1.67 13.99 9.75
C LYS A 164 1.76 12.81 10.71
N ASP A 165 1.25 13.02 11.92
CA ASP A 165 1.11 12.04 13.00
C ASP A 165 0.25 10.84 12.65
N ILE A 166 -0.62 10.94 11.62
CA ILE A 166 -1.44 9.84 11.10
C ILE A 166 -0.75 9.21 9.88
N ILE A 167 -0.23 10.04 8.97
CA ILE A 167 0.29 9.59 7.67
C ILE A 167 1.58 8.80 7.81
N TRP A 168 2.54 9.27 8.61
CA TRP A 168 3.80 8.55 8.84
C TRP A 168 3.57 7.13 9.38
N PRO A 169 2.82 6.93 10.48
CA PRO A 169 2.49 5.58 10.93
C PRO A 169 1.76 4.75 9.87
N ALA A 170 0.79 5.32 9.17
CA ALA A 170 0.01 4.60 8.15
C ALA A 170 0.90 4.12 7.00
N VAL A 171 1.78 4.97 6.48
CA VAL A 171 2.72 4.65 5.40
C VAL A 171 3.77 3.64 5.86
N LEU A 172 4.36 3.82 7.04
CA LEU A 172 5.34 2.87 7.59
C LEU A 172 4.70 1.49 7.81
N LYS A 173 3.48 1.45 8.36
CA LYS A 173 2.73 0.21 8.55
C LYS A 173 2.42 -0.46 7.21
N PHE A 174 1.97 0.32 6.22
CA PHE A 174 1.74 -0.18 4.87
C PHE A 174 3.01 -0.80 4.27
N LEU A 175 4.14 -0.08 4.29
CA LEU A 175 5.39 -0.55 3.69
C LEU A 175 5.90 -1.82 4.37
N LEU A 176 5.86 -1.89 5.70
CA LEU A 176 6.25 -3.10 6.43
C LEU A 176 5.42 -4.32 6.00
N ASN A 177 4.11 -4.12 5.92
CA ASN A 177 3.14 -5.17 5.62
C ASN A 177 3.20 -5.60 4.14
N ALA A 178 3.26 -4.65 3.22
CA ALA A 178 3.43 -4.90 1.79
C ALA A 178 4.76 -5.63 1.49
N THR A 179 5.84 -5.21 2.15
CA THR A 179 7.14 -5.89 2.06
C THR A 179 7.03 -7.32 2.60
N ASP A 180 6.31 -7.50 3.70
CA ASP A 180 6.14 -8.82 4.29
C ASP A 180 5.31 -9.77 3.43
N LEU A 181 4.18 -9.32 2.89
CA LEU A 181 3.35 -10.09 1.96
C LEU A 181 4.15 -10.54 0.74
N LEU A 182 4.92 -9.63 0.15
CA LEU A 182 5.71 -9.94 -1.03
C LEU A 182 6.86 -10.93 -0.74
N LEU A 183 7.56 -10.75 0.39
CA LEU A 183 8.81 -11.45 0.66
C LEU A 183 8.67 -12.71 1.52
N SER A 184 7.53 -12.91 2.18
CA SER A 184 7.29 -14.07 3.05
C SER A 184 7.14 -15.38 2.28
N GLY A 185 6.76 -15.32 1.00
CA GLY A 185 6.66 -16.48 0.10
C GLY A 185 8.01 -17.01 -0.40
N GLN A 186 7.95 -18.15 -1.11
CA GLN A 186 9.10 -18.70 -1.83
C GLN A 186 9.27 -17.98 -3.17
N THR A 187 10.49 -17.54 -3.47
CA THR A 187 10.79 -16.90 -4.76
C THR A 187 10.97 -17.91 -5.88
N CYS A 188 10.22 -17.74 -6.96
CA CYS A 188 10.53 -18.34 -8.25
C CYS A 188 11.32 -17.36 -9.12
N VAL A 189 12.12 -17.89 -10.04
CA VAL A 189 12.74 -17.10 -11.12
C VAL A 189 11.61 -16.63 -12.05
N ASP A 190 11.64 -15.37 -12.48
CA ASP A 190 10.62 -14.70 -13.30
C ASP A 190 9.28 -14.33 -12.62
N ASP A 191 9.19 -14.46 -11.30
CA ASP A 191 8.03 -14.01 -10.53
C ASP A 191 8.12 -12.51 -10.17
N VAL A 192 6.96 -11.88 -9.93
CA VAL A 192 6.85 -10.47 -9.53
C VAL A 192 7.66 -10.18 -8.26
N THR A 193 7.75 -11.16 -7.35
CA THR A 193 8.60 -11.10 -6.16
C THR A 193 10.05 -10.78 -6.50
N PHE A 194 10.60 -11.44 -7.51
CA PHE A 194 12.00 -11.26 -7.91
C PHE A 194 12.26 -9.83 -8.42
N LEU A 195 11.33 -9.29 -9.21
CA LEU A 195 11.40 -7.94 -9.75
C LEU A 195 11.22 -6.86 -8.68
N MET A 196 10.31 -7.09 -7.73
CA MET A 196 9.86 -6.07 -6.79
C MET A 196 10.57 -6.12 -5.43
N ALA A 197 11.13 -7.26 -5.03
CA ALA A 197 11.87 -7.40 -3.77
C ALA A 197 12.92 -6.29 -3.54
N PRO A 198 13.85 -5.99 -4.48
CA PRO A 198 14.82 -4.92 -4.27
C PRO A 198 14.18 -3.54 -4.20
N LYS A 199 13.13 -3.27 -4.99
CA LYS A 199 12.46 -1.97 -5.06
C LYS A 199 11.66 -1.67 -3.78
N VAL A 200 10.87 -2.64 -3.31
CA VAL A 200 10.06 -2.48 -2.09
C VAL A 200 10.95 -2.38 -0.85
N THR A 201 12.01 -3.19 -0.79
CA THR A 201 12.98 -3.15 0.32
C THR A 201 13.68 -1.81 0.37
N LYS A 202 14.19 -1.33 -0.77
CA LYS A 202 14.82 0.00 -0.85
C LYS A 202 13.85 1.09 -0.39
N THR A 203 12.62 1.07 -0.90
CA THR A 203 11.60 2.07 -0.54
C THR A 203 11.30 2.06 0.95
N LEU A 204 11.12 0.87 1.55
CA LEU A 204 10.91 0.70 2.98
C LEU A 204 12.07 1.31 3.79
N LEU A 205 13.31 0.99 3.45
CA LEU A 205 14.48 1.48 4.18
C LEU A 205 14.66 2.99 4.02
N ASP A 206 14.50 3.53 2.80
CA ASP A 206 14.61 4.96 2.52
C ASP A 206 13.57 5.75 3.32
N VAL A 207 12.31 5.27 3.37
CA VAL A 207 11.24 5.91 4.15
C VAL A 207 11.48 5.78 5.66
N PHE A 208 11.97 4.63 6.14
CA PHE A 208 12.34 4.46 7.56
C PHE A 208 13.44 5.43 7.99
N LEU A 209 14.50 5.55 7.20
CA LEU A 209 15.60 6.49 7.48
C LEU A 209 15.12 7.94 7.40
N CYS A 210 14.25 8.26 6.44
CA CYS A 210 13.64 9.58 6.34
C CYS A 210 12.79 9.89 7.58
N ALA A 211 11.94 8.95 8.01
CA ALA A 211 11.14 9.08 9.22
C ALA A 211 12.01 9.27 10.47
N ALA A 212 13.10 8.50 10.59
CA ALA A 212 14.04 8.61 11.71
C ALA A 212 14.68 9.99 11.75
N ARG A 213 15.19 10.47 10.62
CA ARG A 213 15.83 11.79 10.49
C ARG A 213 14.88 12.94 10.80
N LEU A 214 13.60 12.78 10.50
CA LEU A 214 12.57 13.80 10.75
C LEU A 214 11.88 13.63 12.11
N GLU A 215 12.33 12.69 12.95
CA GLU A 215 11.73 12.36 14.25
C GLU A 215 10.24 11.98 14.13
N GLN A 216 9.85 11.35 13.02
CA GLN A 216 8.46 10.96 12.70
C GLN A 216 8.19 9.47 12.94
N ILE A 217 9.14 8.72 13.51
CA ILE A 217 8.90 7.32 13.85
C ILE A 217 7.98 7.27 15.07
N PRO A 218 6.77 6.69 14.95
CA PRO A 218 5.77 6.84 16.00
C PRO A 218 6.13 6.09 17.29
N SER A 219 6.81 4.95 17.19
CA SER A 219 7.19 4.16 18.36
C SER A 219 8.32 3.14 18.10
N PRO A 220 9.02 2.70 19.16
CA PRO A 220 9.99 1.59 19.13
C PRO A 220 9.48 0.28 18.49
N THR A 221 8.16 0.06 18.50
CA THR A 221 7.50 -1.11 17.89
C THR A 221 7.75 -1.22 16.38
N TYR A 222 7.90 -0.09 15.67
CA TYR A 222 8.23 -0.10 14.24
C TYR A 222 9.63 -0.68 13.97
N TRP A 223 10.62 -0.27 14.75
CA TRP A 223 11.99 -0.79 14.67
C TRP A 223 12.06 -2.28 15.02
N LYS A 224 11.37 -2.69 16.08
CA LYS A 224 11.29 -4.10 16.46
C LYS A 224 10.66 -4.93 15.35
N THR A 225 9.54 -4.47 14.80
CA THR A 225 8.82 -5.16 13.72
C THR A 225 9.73 -5.29 12.50
N LEU A 226 10.35 -4.19 12.06
CA LEU A 226 11.30 -4.22 10.95
C LEU A 226 12.42 -5.22 11.20
N SER A 227 13.03 -5.22 12.39
CA SER A 227 14.07 -6.17 12.78
C SER A 227 13.61 -7.63 12.68
N VAL A 228 12.41 -7.96 13.17
CA VAL A 228 11.86 -9.31 13.12
C VAL A 228 11.56 -9.75 11.68
N LEU A 229 10.85 -8.91 10.92
CA LEU A 229 10.48 -9.22 9.54
C LEU A 229 11.72 -9.39 8.65
N SER A 230 12.72 -8.54 8.85
CA SER A 230 14.02 -8.63 8.19
C SER A 230 14.73 -9.96 8.39
N LYS A 231 14.58 -10.58 9.57
CA LYS A 231 15.12 -11.93 9.82
C LYS A 231 14.32 -13.01 9.09
N ARG A 232 13.02 -12.80 8.91
CA ARG A 232 12.16 -13.71 8.13
C ARG A 232 12.48 -13.66 6.64
N TRP A 233 12.86 -12.50 6.10
CA TRP A 233 13.16 -12.32 4.67
C TRP A 233 14.57 -12.79 4.25
N ARG A 234 15.36 -13.43 5.12
CA ARG A 234 16.79 -13.78 4.89
C ARG A 234 17.05 -14.73 3.72
N HIS A 235 16.03 -15.47 3.29
CA HIS A 235 16.07 -16.34 2.11
C HIS A 235 16.15 -15.55 0.81
N GLN A 236 15.76 -14.27 0.81
CA GLN A 236 15.85 -13.36 -0.33
C GLN A 236 17.30 -12.93 -0.57
N ILE A 237 17.95 -13.48 -1.60
CA ILE A 237 19.38 -13.31 -1.88
C ILE A 237 19.78 -11.83 -2.01
N ASN A 238 18.92 -11.00 -2.60
CA ASN A 238 19.19 -9.57 -2.84
C ASN A 238 19.16 -8.70 -1.56
N ILE A 239 18.56 -9.20 -0.49
CA ILE A 239 18.31 -8.41 0.72
C ILE A 239 19.51 -8.41 1.67
N ARG A 240 20.38 -9.41 1.59
CA ARG A 240 21.44 -9.64 2.59
C ARG A 240 22.36 -8.43 2.80
N ILE A 241 22.74 -7.70 1.75
CA ILE A 241 23.69 -6.59 1.88
C ILE A 241 23.04 -5.33 2.46
N ALA A 242 21.87 -4.93 1.94
CA ALA A 242 21.14 -3.75 2.42
C ALA A 242 20.72 -3.91 3.88
N LEU A 243 20.33 -5.12 4.28
CA LEU A 243 19.87 -5.42 5.63
C LEU A 243 21.03 -5.52 6.64
N ILE A 244 22.22 -5.97 6.23
CA ILE A 244 23.41 -5.93 7.08
C ILE A 244 23.80 -4.48 7.40
N PHE A 245 23.83 -3.60 6.41
CA PHE A 245 24.13 -2.17 6.63
C PHE A 245 23.07 -1.49 7.50
N PHE A 246 21.79 -1.80 7.28
CA PHE A 246 20.71 -1.23 8.08
C PHE A 246 20.71 -1.74 9.52
N LEU A 247 20.95 -3.03 9.76
CA LEU A 247 21.10 -3.59 11.11
C LEU A 247 22.33 -3.00 11.82
N LEU A 248 23.43 -2.72 11.11
CA LEU A 248 24.59 -2.03 11.67
C LEU A 248 24.24 -0.57 12.07
N LEU A 249 23.50 0.15 11.21
CA LEU A 249 23.04 1.52 11.48
C LEU A 249 22.07 1.60 12.66
N VAL A 250 21.11 0.67 12.76
CA VAL A 250 20.20 0.58 13.91
C VAL A 250 20.95 0.27 15.19
N ASN A 251 21.95 -0.62 15.16
CA ASN A 251 22.79 -0.88 16.33
C ASN A 251 23.64 0.34 16.72
N LEU A 252 24.14 1.12 15.76
CA LEU A 252 24.90 2.35 16.01
C LEU A 252 24.03 3.48 16.60
N HIS A 253 22.81 3.67 16.11
CA HIS A 253 21.87 4.63 16.69
C HIS A 253 21.54 4.29 18.15
N ASN A 254 21.39 2.99 18.47
CA ASN A 254 21.11 2.54 19.83
C ASN A 254 22.30 2.71 20.79
N SER A 255 23.53 2.77 20.30
CA SER A 255 24.71 3.05 21.15
C SER A 255 24.86 4.54 21.51
N ASN A 256 24.20 5.45 20.78
CA ASN A 256 24.27 6.89 21.04
C ASN A 256 23.16 7.40 21.98
N GLU A 257 22.12 6.61 22.27
CA GLU A 257 21.11 6.92 23.29
C GLU A 257 21.52 6.47 24.71
N GLU A 258 22.69 5.82 24.86
CA GLU A 258 23.28 5.40 26.15
C GLU A 258 24.29 6.41 26.75
N ILE A 259 24.37 7.64 26.22
CA ILE A 259 25.21 8.74 26.76
C ILE A 259 24.33 9.95 27.10
#